data_AF-A0AAV1XGW5-F1
#
_entry.id   AF-A0AAV1XGW5-F1
#
_cell.length_a   1.000
_cell.length_b   1.000
_cell.length_c   1.000
_cell.angle_alpha   90.00
_cell.angle_beta   90.00
_cell.angle_gamma   90.00
#
_symmetry.space_group_name_H-M   'P 1'
#
loop_
_entity.id
_entity.type
_entity.pdbx_description
1 polymer ?
#
loop_
_entity_poly.entity_id
_entity_poly.type
_entity_poly.pdbx_seq_one_letter_code
_entity_poly.pdbx_strand_id
1 'polypeptide(L)'
;MILLFFYILILFTLSFSSFSLNSTCPLNFTILTTLSGGARPSSFDSATRCQFIRQAFRLVQSDYLRRTTYFLPPLISSESCWQSFQSYTNSFDSTFNIRPSCGFETSYISQGCINITTKQDFEALVTKSVLQVVDRNCNQSLENNSPCALCTTSVSTLPASGPSIGNLSDCTAYPSIYVAAFSNHFGPSDPGNAKCLFSLDFSSQGSFAGRKKAVIVLVSVVAFFVLFLLVVGFFGYWKLRRKSKGGNIVEVDLVSGLDSMDKSTTLIRFTIDDVKKATKNFHRDSIIGRGGYGNVYRGVICDGSEVALKRFKNCSAAGDASFTHEVEVIASIRHVNLVALRGYGSATTKYEGYQRIIVTDLMKNGSLHDHLFGSIGIKLSWPIRQQIALGTARGLAYLHYGAQPSIIHRDIKASNILLDDKFEAKVADFGLAKFNPEGMSHMSTRVAGTMGYVAPEYALYGQLTERSDVFSYGVVLLELLSGMKALRTDNDGQPSALTDWAWSLVRTGRGLDVIEDGMPEPGSHQVHEKYVLIAVLCSHPQLYARPTMDQVVKMMETDDESVPSIPERPIPFVAGRLDIERTVSTSGSGQLSSPTGYQTYTLASDPILQILSKK
;
A
#
# COMPACT_ATOMS: atom_id res chain seq x y z
N MET A 1 37.72 51.42 63.84
CA MET A 1 36.32 50.95 63.72
C MET A 1 35.88 50.77 62.25
N ILE A 2 36.76 50.26 61.38
CA ILE A 2 36.44 49.82 60.00
C ILE A 2 36.96 48.39 59.73
N LEU A 3 37.85 47.86 60.60
CA LEU A 3 38.40 46.51 60.49
C LEU A 3 37.57 45.40 61.17
N LEU A 4 36.48 45.74 61.87
CA LEU A 4 35.55 44.73 62.43
C LEU A 4 34.35 44.41 61.52
N PHE A 5 34.15 45.18 60.43
CA PHE A 5 33.02 44.98 59.51
C PHE A 5 33.35 43.97 58.38
N PHE A 6 34.65 43.73 58.11
CA PHE A 6 35.08 42.74 57.11
C PHE A 6 35.11 41.30 57.65
N TYR A 7 35.08 41.10 58.96
CA TYR A 7 35.10 39.74 59.55
C TYR A 7 33.71 39.11 59.70
N ILE A 8 32.64 39.91 59.64
CA ILE A 8 31.24 39.42 59.71
C ILE A 8 30.67 39.10 58.32
N LEU A 9 31.25 39.64 57.23
CA LEU A 9 30.81 39.32 55.87
C LEU A 9 31.46 38.04 55.29
N ILE A 10 32.50 37.49 55.92
CA ILE A 10 33.17 36.24 55.51
C ILE A 10 32.60 35.01 56.26
N LEU A 11 31.69 35.21 57.22
CA LEU A 11 30.99 34.12 57.92
C LEU A 11 29.61 33.77 57.32
N PHE A 12 29.19 34.43 56.23
CA PHE A 12 27.93 34.13 55.54
C PHE A 12 28.09 33.51 54.13
N THR A 13 29.28 32.97 53.83
CA THR A 13 29.50 32.09 52.67
C THR A 13 30.02 30.73 53.14
N LEU A 14 29.35 30.14 54.12
CA LEU A 14 29.45 28.72 54.42
C LEU A 14 28.16 28.06 53.93
N SER A 15 28.26 27.53 52.72
CA SER A 15 27.72 26.23 52.38
C SER A 15 26.33 25.94 52.98
N PHE A 16 25.27 26.42 52.32
CA PHE A 16 24.13 25.53 52.15
C PHE A 16 24.60 24.37 51.26
N SER A 17 25.35 23.44 51.86
CA SER A 17 25.38 22.06 51.44
C SER A 17 23.96 21.56 51.59
N SER A 18 23.16 21.74 50.53
CA SER A 18 21.94 20.98 50.34
C SER A 18 22.33 19.52 50.52
N PHE A 19 21.87 18.93 51.61
CA PHE A 19 21.94 17.51 51.90
C PHE A 19 21.56 16.75 50.62
N SER A 20 22.55 16.28 49.85
CA SER A 20 22.27 15.39 48.73
C SER A 20 21.99 14.04 49.36
N LEU A 21 20.70 13.76 49.62
CA LEU A 21 20.25 12.39 49.67
C LEU A 21 20.77 11.73 48.39
N ASN A 22 21.78 10.86 48.49
CA ASN A 22 22.31 10.06 47.39
C ASN A 22 21.25 9.05 46.98
N SER A 23 20.15 9.52 46.38
CA SER A 23 19.14 8.64 45.81
C SER A 23 19.71 8.07 44.51
N THR A 24 19.95 6.77 44.50
CA THR A 24 20.34 6.04 43.29
C THR A 24 19.21 6.10 42.27
N CYS A 25 19.56 6.09 40.98
CA CYS A 25 18.54 6.06 39.94
C CYS A 25 17.85 4.69 39.91
N PRO A 26 16.52 4.60 40.05
CA PRO A 26 15.82 3.33 40.00
C PRO A 26 15.49 2.85 38.57
N LEU A 27 15.77 3.67 37.55
CA LEU A 27 15.63 3.30 36.14
C LEU A 27 16.80 2.43 35.68
N ASN A 28 16.51 1.37 34.93
CA ASN A 28 17.51 0.46 34.43
C ASN A 28 17.84 0.73 32.96
N PHE A 29 18.85 1.58 32.71
CA PHE A 29 19.30 1.87 31.35
C PHE A 29 20.10 0.73 30.70
N THR A 30 20.48 -0.32 31.44
CA THR A 30 21.22 -1.46 30.86
C THR A 30 20.39 -2.23 29.84
N ILE A 31 19.05 -2.16 29.91
CA ILE A 31 18.15 -2.73 28.91
C ILE A 31 18.47 -2.24 27.48
N LEU A 32 18.86 -0.96 27.35
CA LEU A 32 19.24 -0.36 26.07
C LEU A 32 20.59 -0.90 25.58
N THR A 33 21.54 -1.16 26.48
CA THR A 33 22.81 -1.82 26.13
C THR A 33 22.61 -3.27 25.71
N THR A 34 21.71 -4.00 26.37
CA THR A 34 21.39 -5.39 26.03
C THR A 34 20.72 -5.48 24.67
N LEU A 35 19.74 -4.62 24.39
CA LEU A 35 19.03 -4.56 23.10
C LEU A 35 19.96 -4.19 21.93
N SER A 36 20.87 -3.26 22.15
CA SER A 36 21.83 -2.82 21.13
C SER A 36 23.03 -3.75 20.95
N GLY A 37 23.24 -4.74 21.84
CA GLY A 37 24.43 -5.57 21.85
C GLY A 37 25.74 -4.78 21.99
N GLY A 38 25.67 -3.56 22.55
CA GLY A 38 26.80 -2.63 22.65
C GLY A 38 27.12 -1.84 21.37
N ALA A 39 26.36 -2.00 20.28
CA ALA A 39 26.53 -1.23 19.05
C ALA A 39 25.79 0.11 19.12
N ARG A 40 26.26 1.12 18.38
CA ARG A 40 25.52 2.39 18.23
C ARG A 40 24.19 2.13 17.51
N PRO A 41 23.04 2.50 18.11
CA PRO A 41 21.74 2.31 17.47
C PRO A 41 21.63 3.08 16.15
N SER A 42 21.02 2.47 15.13
CA SER A 42 20.82 3.09 13.81
C SER A 42 19.94 4.35 13.89
N SER A 43 19.03 4.36 14.86
CA SER A 43 18.13 5.48 15.21
C SER A 43 18.83 6.61 15.98
N PHE A 44 20.13 6.51 16.28
CA PHE A 44 20.92 7.57 16.91
C PHE A 44 21.74 8.35 15.86
N ASP A 45 21.05 8.91 14.87
CA ASP A 45 21.60 9.87 13.90
C ASP A 45 21.58 11.31 14.44
N SER A 46 22.29 12.25 13.83
CA SER A 46 22.38 13.64 14.32
C SER A 46 21.07 14.44 14.25
N ALA A 47 20.18 14.14 13.30
CA ALA A 47 18.93 14.87 13.09
C ALA A 47 17.80 14.40 14.02
N THR A 48 17.86 13.16 14.50
CA THR A 48 16.80 12.51 15.29
C THR A 48 17.22 12.15 16.73
N ARG A 49 18.42 12.58 17.20
CA ARG A 49 18.94 12.25 18.55
C ARG A 49 17.92 12.44 19.67
N CYS A 50 17.26 13.60 19.72
CA CYS A 50 16.32 13.89 20.78
C CYS A 50 15.04 13.04 20.69
N GLN A 51 14.64 12.63 19.48
CA GLN A 51 13.55 11.66 19.31
C GLN A 51 13.97 10.28 19.84
N PHE A 52 15.18 9.82 19.50
CA PHE A 52 15.73 8.59 20.06
C PHE A 52 15.76 8.62 21.60
N ILE A 53 16.25 9.71 22.21
CA ILE A 53 16.28 9.84 23.67
C ILE A 53 14.88 9.70 24.28
N ARG A 54 13.86 10.34 23.69
CA ARG A 54 12.46 10.21 24.17
C ARG A 54 11.97 8.77 24.08
N GLN A 55 12.19 8.10 22.95
CA GLN A 55 11.72 6.72 22.76
C GLN A 55 12.47 5.73 23.65
N ALA A 56 13.80 5.87 23.76
CA ALA A 56 14.63 5.07 24.65
C ALA A 56 14.22 5.23 26.12
N PHE A 57 13.89 6.47 26.52
CA PHE A 57 13.34 6.73 27.85
C PHE A 57 12.00 6.02 28.07
N ARG A 58 11.06 6.11 27.13
CA ARG A 58 9.75 5.43 27.21
C ARG A 58 9.89 3.90 27.33
N LEU A 59 10.85 3.30 26.63
CA LEU A 59 11.18 1.88 26.79
C LEU A 59 11.69 1.58 28.21
N VAL A 60 12.62 2.39 28.74
CA VAL A 60 13.11 2.23 30.12
C VAL A 60 11.98 2.44 31.15
N GLN A 61 11.04 3.35 30.89
CA GLN A 61 9.85 3.52 31.72
C GLN A 61 8.99 2.27 31.74
N SER A 62 8.84 1.56 30.61
CA SER A 62 8.04 0.34 30.58
C SER A 62 8.67 -0.80 31.39
N ASP A 63 10.01 -0.89 31.42
CA ASP A 63 10.73 -1.79 32.32
C ASP A 63 10.58 -1.38 33.80
N TYR A 64 10.66 -0.09 34.10
CA TYR A 64 10.43 0.43 35.44
C TYR A 64 8.99 0.16 35.92
N LEU A 65 8.00 0.40 35.08
CA LEU A 65 6.58 0.12 35.32
C LEU A 65 6.35 -1.37 35.58
N ARG A 66 6.96 -2.25 34.77
CA ARG A 66 6.85 -3.70 34.95
C ARG A 66 7.40 -4.15 36.30
N ARG A 67 8.49 -3.54 36.79
CA ARG A 67 9.11 -3.91 38.08
C ARG A 67 8.45 -3.29 39.30
N THR A 68 7.94 -2.07 39.18
CA THR A 68 7.53 -1.26 40.35
C THR A 68 6.06 -0.90 40.37
N THR A 69 5.34 -1.07 39.26
CA THR A 69 3.96 -0.59 39.02
C THR A 69 3.79 0.93 38.95
N TYR A 70 4.89 1.70 38.97
CA TYR A 70 4.89 3.16 38.76
C TYR A 70 5.39 3.53 37.37
N PHE A 71 4.79 4.54 36.73
CA PHE A 71 5.21 5.03 35.40
C PHE A 71 6.48 5.88 35.42
N LEU A 72 6.78 6.53 36.55
CA LEU A 72 7.85 7.51 36.68
C LEU A 72 8.63 7.32 37.99
N PRO A 73 9.94 7.56 37.99
CA PRO A 73 10.77 7.49 39.19
C PRO A 73 10.54 8.71 40.11
N PRO A 74 10.84 8.62 41.42
CA PRO A 74 10.70 9.73 42.36
C PRO A 74 11.49 10.97 41.94
N LEU A 75 10.94 12.17 42.16
CA LEU A 75 11.56 13.46 41.80
C LEU A 75 12.97 13.65 42.40
N ILE A 76 13.21 13.13 43.61
CA ILE A 76 14.54 13.20 44.24
C ILE A 76 15.62 12.44 43.45
N SER A 77 15.25 11.42 42.68
CA SER A 77 16.15 10.60 41.87
C SER A 77 16.41 11.16 40.46
N SER A 78 15.83 12.31 40.12
CA SER A 78 15.92 12.86 38.77
C SER A 78 17.36 13.11 38.32
N GLU A 79 18.20 13.71 39.17
CA GLU A 79 19.59 14.03 38.80
C GLU A 79 20.43 12.76 38.60
N SER A 80 20.31 11.78 39.50
CA SER A 80 21.04 10.52 39.36
C SER A 80 20.57 9.71 38.14
N CYS A 81 19.29 9.81 37.76
CA CYS A 81 18.80 9.18 36.54
C CYS A 81 19.28 9.85 35.27
N TRP A 82 19.40 11.18 35.25
CA TRP A 82 20.04 11.87 34.14
C TRP A 82 21.51 11.50 34.01
N GLN A 83 22.24 11.35 35.11
CA GLN A 83 23.63 10.90 35.08
C GLN A 83 23.76 9.49 34.49
N SER A 84 22.90 8.55 34.90
CA SER A 84 22.86 7.20 34.32
C SER A 84 22.54 7.21 32.82
N PHE A 85 21.58 8.02 32.38
CA PHE A 85 21.22 8.11 30.97
C PHE A 85 22.33 8.78 30.13
N GLN A 86 22.93 9.85 30.66
CA GLN A 86 24.06 10.53 30.02
C GLN A 86 25.27 9.60 29.90
N SER A 87 25.52 8.76 30.92
CA SER A 87 26.59 7.75 30.87
C SER A 87 26.36 6.74 29.73
N TYR A 88 25.12 6.30 29.53
CA TYR A 88 24.76 5.44 28.39
C TYR A 88 25.02 6.14 27.05
N THR A 89 24.60 7.39 26.86
CA THR A 89 24.81 8.10 25.58
C THR A 89 26.28 8.43 25.33
N ASN A 90 27.05 8.73 26.38
CA ASN A 90 28.49 8.99 26.30
C ASN A 90 29.28 7.81 25.73
N SER A 91 28.77 6.57 25.87
CA SER A 91 29.39 5.39 25.28
C SER A 91 29.41 5.39 23.75
N PHE A 92 28.55 6.18 23.11
CA PHE A 92 28.46 6.31 21.64
C PHE A 92 28.87 7.68 21.11
N ASP A 93 28.59 8.75 21.86
CA ASP A 93 28.97 10.12 21.53
C ASP A 93 29.20 10.92 22.82
N SER A 94 30.46 11.10 23.20
CA SER A 94 30.86 11.86 24.38
C SER A 94 30.65 13.36 24.26
N THR A 95 30.39 13.88 23.06
CA THR A 95 30.17 15.32 22.80
C THR A 95 28.70 15.72 22.93
N PHE A 96 27.78 14.74 22.93
CA PHE A 96 26.35 14.98 23.02
C PHE A 96 25.85 15.05 24.47
N ASN A 97 25.48 16.24 24.93
CA ASN A 97 24.85 16.41 26.25
C ASN A 97 23.32 16.46 26.10
N ILE A 98 22.63 15.46 26.66
CA ILE A 98 21.20 15.22 26.41
C ILE A 98 20.35 16.45 26.76
N ARG A 99 20.52 16.99 27.98
CA ARG A 99 19.66 18.03 28.54
C ARG A 99 19.70 19.35 27.73
N PRO A 100 20.85 20.02 27.56
CA PRO A 100 20.92 21.26 26.80
C PRO A 100 20.66 21.05 25.31
N SER A 101 21.04 19.90 24.73
CA SER A 101 20.82 19.65 23.30
C SER A 101 19.36 19.41 22.95
N CYS A 102 18.58 18.82 23.87
CA CYS A 102 17.17 18.49 23.64
C CYS A 102 16.18 19.41 24.36
N GLY A 103 16.68 20.40 25.13
CA GLY A 103 15.82 21.27 25.94
C GLY A 103 15.05 20.50 27.02
N PHE A 104 15.73 19.57 27.71
CA PHE A 104 15.13 18.80 28.80
C PHE A 104 15.56 19.33 30.17
N GLU A 105 14.58 19.60 31.03
CA GLU A 105 14.82 19.95 32.42
C GLU A 105 15.05 18.71 33.28
N THR A 106 15.77 18.88 34.41
CA THR A 106 16.08 17.77 35.32
C THR A 106 14.80 17.06 35.78
N SER A 107 13.74 17.80 36.12
CA SER A 107 12.50 17.23 36.65
C SER A 107 11.70 16.39 35.65
N TYR A 108 11.90 16.58 34.33
CA TYR A 108 11.11 15.91 33.28
C TYR A 108 11.30 14.39 33.24
N ILE A 109 12.36 13.86 33.87
CA ILE A 109 12.56 12.41 33.99
C ILE A 109 11.66 11.77 35.06
N SER A 110 11.09 12.59 35.94
CA SER A 110 10.22 12.19 37.06
C SER A 110 8.82 12.80 36.96
N GLN A 111 8.54 13.54 35.89
CA GLN A 111 7.27 14.21 35.65
C GLN A 111 6.72 13.76 34.29
N GLY A 112 5.40 13.65 34.18
CA GLY A 112 4.74 13.19 32.96
C GLY A 112 3.25 13.47 33.04
N CYS A 113 2.42 12.43 32.92
CA CYS A 113 0.97 12.60 32.96
C CYS A 113 0.47 12.90 34.38
N ILE A 114 -0.10 14.09 34.60
CA ILE A 114 -0.36 14.66 35.94
C ILE A 114 -1.33 13.82 36.80
N ASN A 115 -2.15 12.95 36.18
CA ASN A 115 -3.18 12.15 36.87
C ASN A 115 -2.98 10.64 36.76
N ILE A 116 -1.87 10.17 36.19
CA ILE A 116 -1.60 8.73 36.04
C ILE A 116 -0.20 8.48 36.58
N THR A 117 -0.11 7.85 37.75
CA THR A 117 1.18 7.58 38.39
C THR A 117 1.47 6.09 38.49
N THR A 118 0.43 5.28 38.67
CA THR A 118 0.52 3.83 38.83
C THR A 118 -0.17 3.07 37.71
N LYS A 119 0.14 1.77 37.61
CA LYS A 119 -0.61 0.80 36.80
C LYS A 119 -2.10 0.85 37.11
N GLN A 120 -2.47 0.92 38.38
CA GLN A 120 -3.87 0.90 38.82
C GLN A 120 -4.61 2.16 38.38
N ASP A 121 -3.96 3.34 38.44
CA ASP A 121 -4.54 4.59 37.94
C ASP A 121 -4.84 4.48 36.44
N PHE A 122 -3.93 3.88 35.67
CA PHE A 122 -4.11 3.68 34.23
C PHE A 122 -5.24 2.68 33.94
N GLU A 123 -5.25 1.52 34.60
CA GLU A 123 -6.30 0.51 34.42
C GLU A 123 -7.68 1.01 34.86
N ALA A 124 -7.77 1.94 35.82
CA ALA A 124 -9.03 2.57 36.22
C ALA A 124 -9.66 3.44 35.11
N LEU A 125 -8.86 3.90 34.14
CA LEU A 125 -9.31 4.69 33.00
C LEU A 125 -9.71 3.83 31.78
N VAL A 126 -9.46 2.52 31.82
CA VAL A 126 -9.68 1.62 30.68
C VAL A 126 -10.69 0.53 31.04
N THR A 127 -11.65 0.27 30.16
CA THR A 127 -12.59 -0.83 30.36
C THR A 127 -11.89 -2.19 30.20
N LYS A 128 -12.32 -3.19 30.98
CA LYS A 128 -11.76 -4.55 30.89
C LYS A 128 -11.86 -5.16 29.49
N SER A 129 -12.91 -4.82 28.73
CA SER A 129 -13.09 -5.31 27.35
C SER A 129 -12.04 -4.73 26.39
N VAL A 130 -11.68 -3.45 26.54
CA VAL A 130 -10.63 -2.82 25.73
C VAL A 130 -9.27 -3.44 26.05
N LEU A 131 -8.95 -3.64 27.34
CA LEU A 131 -7.70 -4.32 27.75
C LEU A 131 -7.60 -5.73 27.19
N GLN A 132 -8.70 -6.51 27.19
CA GLN A 132 -8.70 -7.87 26.60
C GLN A 132 -8.42 -7.88 25.09
N VAL A 133 -8.88 -6.87 24.35
CA VAL A 133 -8.59 -6.73 22.92
C VAL A 133 -7.12 -6.40 22.70
N VAL A 134 -6.58 -5.47 23.50
CA VAL A 134 -5.16 -5.11 23.47
C VAL A 134 -4.29 -6.33 23.80
N ASP A 135 -4.60 -7.06 24.88
CA ASP A 135 -3.87 -8.27 25.27
C ASP A 135 -3.90 -9.32 24.16
N ARG A 136 -5.07 -9.55 23.52
CA ARG A 136 -5.18 -10.51 22.41
C ARG A 136 -4.29 -10.14 21.23
N ASN A 137 -4.23 -8.86 20.87
CA ASN A 137 -3.53 -8.41 19.69
C ASN A 137 -2.03 -8.18 19.94
N CYS A 138 -1.65 -7.84 21.17
CA CYS A 138 -0.28 -7.52 21.54
C CYS A 138 0.47 -8.67 22.20
N ASN A 139 -0.18 -9.71 22.73
CA ASN A 139 0.49 -10.83 23.40
C ASN A 139 1.07 -11.87 22.42
N GLN A 140 1.94 -11.41 21.53
CA GLN A 140 2.64 -12.19 20.52
C GLN A 140 3.94 -11.48 20.11
N SER A 141 4.79 -12.14 19.31
CA SER A 141 6.01 -11.50 18.81
C SER A 141 5.66 -10.35 17.85
N LEU A 142 6.23 -9.16 18.12
CA LEU A 142 6.02 -7.96 17.31
C LEU A 142 7.17 -7.67 16.34
N GLU A 143 8.08 -8.63 16.11
CA GLU A 143 9.17 -8.49 15.12
C GLU A 143 8.64 -8.35 13.68
N ASN A 144 7.49 -8.97 13.40
CA ASN A 144 6.84 -8.90 12.08
C ASN A 144 5.87 -7.71 11.99
N ASN A 145 5.81 -7.07 10.81
CA ASN A 145 4.99 -5.87 10.59
C ASN A 145 3.48 -6.08 10.82
N SER A 146 2.94 -7.28 10.57
CA SER A 146 1.50 -7.56 10.71
C SER A 146 1.05 -7.63 12.19
N PRO A 147 1.65 -8.47 13.06
CA PRO A 147 1.40 -8.42 14.51
C PRO A 147 1.62 -7.04 15.13
N CYS A 148 2.69 -6.35 14.69
CA CYS A 148 2.97 -5.00 15.16
C CYS A 148 1.86 -4.00 14.81
N ALA A 149 1.36 -4.02 13.58
CA ALA A 149 0.27 -3.15 13.13
C ALA A 149 -1.03 -3.39 13.92
N LEU A 150 -1.38 -4.66 14.17
CA LEU A 150 -2.56 -5.01 14.96
C LEU A 150 -2.43 -4.54 16.41
N CYS A 151 -1.25 -4.73 17.01
CA CYS A 151 -0.99 -4.30 18.37
C CYS A 151 -1.03 -2.77 18.49
N THR A 152 -0.31 -2.04 17.65
CA THR A 152 -0.26 -0.56 17.67
C THR A 152 -1.62 0.08 17.39
N THR A 153 -2.42 -0.50 16.49
CA THR A 153 -3.81 -0.08 16.26
C THR A 153 -4.64 -0.24 17.53
N SER A 154 -4.49 -1.36 18.23
CA SER A 154 -5.22 -1.60 19.49
C SER A 154 -4.74 -0.67 20.60
N VAL A 155 -3.43 -0.40 20.69
CA VAL A 155 -2.85 0.56 21.64
C VAL A 155 -3.42 1.96 21.43
N SER A 156 -3.63 2.38 20.18
CA SER A 156 -4.19 3.70 19.86
C SER A 156 -5.62 3.92 20.36
N THR A 157 -6.33 2.85 20.73
CA THR A 157 -7.68 2.93 21.31
C THR A 157 -7.68 3.19 22.83
N LEU A 158 -6.52 3.09 23.48
CA LEU A 158 -6.37 3.37 24.90
C LEU A 158 -6.37 4.90 25.16
N PRO A 159 -6.90 5.35 26.31
CA PRO A 159 -6.94 6.76 26.66
C PRO A 159 -5.53 7.36 26.70
N ALA A 160 -5.34 8.47 26.00
CA ALA A 160 -4.06 9.15 25.80
C ALA A 160 -4.09 10.65 26.15
N SER A 161 -5.20 11.17 26.68
CA SER A 161 -5.45 12.60 26.86
C SER A 161 -5.35 13.04 28.32
N GLY A 162 -4.48 14.02 28.59
CA GLY A 162 -4.37 14.68 29.89
C GLY A 162 -3.28 15.76 29.91
N PRO A 163 -3.30 16.67 30.89
CA PRO A 163 -2.22 17.63 31.05
C PRO A 163 -0.92 16.87 31.39
N SER A 164 0.14 17.16 30.64
CA SER A 164 1.46 16.56 30.78
C SER A 164 2.47 17.62 31.20
N ILE A 165 3.46 17.25 32.01
CA ILE A 165 4.55 18.14 32.39
C ILE A 165 5.81 17.77 31.60
N GLY A 166 6.37 18.74 30.90
CA GLY A 166 7.60 18.57 30.14
C GLY A 166 7.41 17.88 28.78
N ASN A 167 8.52 17.75 28.07
CA ASN A 167 8.58 17.25 26.68
C ASN A 167 9.24 15.86 26.57
N LEU A 168 9.63 15.22 27.68
CA LEU A 168 10.31 13.92 27.67
C LEU A 168 9.32 12.75 27.59
N SER A 169 8.30 12.70 28.45
CA SER A 169 7.24 11.68 28.45
C SER A 169 5.88 12.31 28.73
N ASP A 170 4.92 12.08 27.84
CA ASP A 170 3.58 12.69 27.84
C ASP A 170 2.51 11.60 28.04
N CYS A 171 1.26 12.00 28.30
CA CYS A 171 0.13 11.07 28.46
C CYS A 171 -0.07 10.17 27.22
N THR A 172 0.38 10.59 26.03
CA THR A 172 0.25 9.80 24.80
C THR A 172 1.20 8.60 24.75
N ALA A 173 2.28 8.62 25.53
CA ALA A 173 3.23 7.53 25.60
C ALA A 173 2.77 6.38 26.52
N TYR A 174 1.89 6.67 27.48
CA TYR A 174 1.51 5.73 28.54
C TYR A 174 0.87 4.44 28.04
N PRO A 175 -0.02 4.46 27.02
CA PRO A 175 -0.50 3.24 26.38
C PRO A 175 0.61 2.30 25.91
N SER A 176 1.60 2.80 25.15
CA SER A 176 2.71 1.98 24.66
C SER A 176 3.61 1.47 25.80
N ILE A 177 3.84 2.32 26.81
CA ILE A 177 4.60 1.95 28.02
C ILE A 177 3.90 0.81 28.78
N TYR A 178 2.59 0.92 28.96
CA TYR A 178 1.77 -0.09 29.63
C TYR A 178 1.74 -1.42 28.85
N VAL A 179 1.52 -1.36 27.54
CA VAL A 179 1.43 -2.55 26.68
C VAL A 179 2.75 -3.31 26.66
N ALA A 180 3.87 -2.60 26.53
CA ALA A 180 5.20 -3.20 26.62
C ALA A 180 5.48 -3.83 28.00
N ALA A 181 4.92 -3.28 29.07
CA ALA A 181 5.12 -3.77 30.44
C ALA A 181 4.27 -5.02 30.77
N PHE A 182 3.00 -5.04 30.36
CA PHE A 182 2.01 -6.00 30.87
C PHE A 182 1.21 -6.77 29.81
N SER A 183 0.90 -6.17 28.65
CA SER A 183 0.07 -6.84 27.63
C SER A 183 0.87 -7.75 26.71
N ASN A 184 2.18 -7.53 26.57
CA ASN A 184 3.07 -8.38 25.79
C ASN A 184 3.98 -9.22 26.71
N HIS A 185 3.90 -10.55 26.63
CA HIS A 185 4.66 -11.42 27.54
C HIS A 185 6.19 -11.33 27.38
N PHE A 186 6.71 -10.98 26.19
CA PHE A 186 8.15 -10.82 25.93
C PHE A 186 8.71 -9.59 26.66
N GLY A 187 7.88 -8.56 26.81
CA GLY A 187 8.19 -7.38 27.61
C GLY A 187 9.13 -6.38 26.92
N PRO A 188 9.61 -5.36 27.65
CA PRO A 188 10.30 -4.22 27.04
C PRO A 188 11.74 -4.50 26.59
N SER A 189 12.32 -5.63 27.03
CA SER A 189 13.66 -6.08 26.62
C SER A 189 13.64 -6.84 25.30
N ASP A 190 12.48 -7.03 24.68
CA ASP A 190 12.32 -7.70 23.41
C ASP A 190 12.61 -6.74 22.23
N PRO A 191 13.44 -7.14 21.24
CA PRO A 191 13.73 -6.31 20.07
C PRO A 191 12.51 -5.95 19.23
N GLY A 192 11.54 -6.87 19.12
CA GLY A 192 10.28 -6.64 18.41
C GLY A 192 9.44 -5.55 19.08
N ASN A 193 9.33 -5.59 20.42
CA ASN A 193 8.62 -4.56 21.18
C ASN A 193 9.34 -3.20 21.12
N ALA A 194 10.67 -3.20 21.22
CA ALA A 194 11.48 -1.99 21.09
C ALA A 194 11.26 -1.30 19.73
N LYS A 195 11.27 -2.08 18.65
CA LYS A 195 11.03 -1.59 17.30
C LYS A 195 9.58 -1.17 17.08
N CYS A 196 8.62 -2.00 17.48
CA CYS A 196 7.22 -1.79 17.20
C CYS A 196 6.58 -0.66 18.01
N LEU A 197 6.76 -0.67 19.34
CA LEU A 197 6.05 0.25 20.24
C LEU A 197 6.79 1.57 20.46
N PHE A 198 8.11 1.57 20.25
CA PHE A 198 8.98 2.73 20.50
C PHE A 198 9.79 3.17 19.28
N SER A 199 9.65 2.51 18.11
CA SER A 199 10.43 2.86 16.91
C SER A 199 11.95 2.79 17.10
N LEU A 200 12.43 1.92 18.01
CA LEU A 200 13.86 1.73 18.28
C LEU A 200 14.39 0.51 17.52
N ASP A 201 15.09 0.76 16.41
CA ASP A 201 15.73 -0.31 15.64
C ASP A 201 17.18 -0.56 16.09
N PHE A 202 17.37 -1.67 16.78
CA PHE A 202 18.67 -2.17 17.25
C PHE A 202 19.25 -3.26 16.34
N SER A 203 18.67 -3.52 15.17
CA SER A 203 19.21 -4.50 14.23
C SER A 203 20.59 -4.03 13.73
N SER A 204 21.62 -4.77 14.12
CA SER A 204 23.00 -4.47 13.72
C SER A 204 23.20 -4.76 12.24
N GLN A 205 23.72 -3.79 11.49
CA GLN A 205 24.57 -4.11 10.34
C GLN A 205 25.86 -4.75 10.88
N GLY A 206 25.87 -6.09 10.91
CA GLY A 206 27.07 -6.94 10.85
C GLY A 206 28.09 -6.89 11.99
N SER A 207 28.11 -7.93 12.83
CA SER A 207 29.32 -8.71 13.22
C SER A 207 29.02 -9.66 14.39
N PHE A 208 28.66 -10.91 14.08
CA PHE A 208 28.80 -12.03 15.03
C PHE A 208 29.48 -13.21 14.33
N ALA A 209 30.63 -12.93 13.73
CA ALA A 209 31.54 -13.89 13.14
C ALA A 209 32.62 -14.25 14.16
N GLY A 210 32.46 -15.36 14.87
CA GLY A 210 33.54 -15.85 15.74
C GLY A 210 33.37 -17.29 16.19
N ARG A 211 32.22 -17.63 16.81
CA ARG A 211 32.06 -18.97 17.43
C ARG A 211 31.17 -19.94 16.66
N LYS A 212 30.28 -19.46 15.77
CA LYS A 212 29.44 -20.32 14.92
C LYS A 212 30.12 -20.81 13.64
N LYS A 213 31.23 -20.18 13.22
CA LYS A 213 31.93 -20.54 11.96
C LYS A 213 32.56 -21.94 12.00
N ALA A 214 33.12 -22.37 13.14
CA ALA A 214 33.75 -23.69 13.22
C ALA A 214 32.73 -24.84 13.10
N VAL A 215 31.58 -24.74 13.77
CA VAL A 215 30.53 -25.77 13.74
C VAL A 215 29.81 -25.77 12.39
N ILE A 216 29.50 -24.60 11.84
CA ILE A 216 28.84 -24.49 10.53
C ILE A 216 29.77 -24.99 9.43
N VAL A 217 31.08 -24.69 9.45
CA VAL A 217 32.03 -25.23 8.46
C VAL A 217 32.13 -26.74 8.58
N LEU A 218 32.19 -27.31 9.79
CA LEU A 218 32.26 -28.76 9.97
C LEU A 218 31.00 -29.47 9.43
N VAL A 219 29.81 -28.96 9.77
CA VAL A 219 28.53 -29.49 9.29
C VAL A 219 28.38 -29.29 7.78
N SER A 220 28.85 -28.16 7.25
CA SER A 220 28.81 -27.88 5.81
C SER A 220 29.75 -28.79 5.03
N VAL A 221 30.94 -29.08 5.54
CA VAL A 221 31.91 -29.98 4.90
C VAL A 221 31.38 -31.42 4.92
N VAL A 222 30.79 -31.87 6.02
CA VAL A 222 30.19 -33.21 6.10
C VAL A 222 28.96 -33.30 5.19
N ALA A 223 28.08 -32.31 5.19
CA ALA A 223 26.93 -32.27 4.30
C ALA A 223 27.33 -32.22 2.82
N PHE A 224 28.40 -31.48 2.49
CA PHE A 224 28.94 -31.41 1.14
C PHE A 224 29.58 -32.72 0.73
N PHE A 225 30.27 -33.42 1.63
CA PHE A 225 30.82 -34.76 1.37
C PHE A 225 29.71 -35.79 1.16
N VAL A 226 28.66 -35.77 1.98
CA VAL A 226 27.50 -36.66 1.83
C VAL A 226 26.78 -36.37 0.52
N LEU A 227 26.54 -35.10 0.19
CA LEU A 227 25.92 -34.71 -1.06
C LEU A 227 26.81 -35.07 -2.26
N PHE A 228 28.13 -34.91 -2.15
CA PHE A 228 29.08 -35.29 -3.19
C PHE A 228 29.11 -36.81 -3.40
N LEU A 229 29.08 -37.61 -2.33
CA LEU A 229 28.99 -39.07 -2.42
C LEU A 229 27.65 -39.52 -3.02
N LEU A 230 26.54 -38.85 -2.69
CA LEU A 230 25.23 -39.10 -3.30
C LEU A 230 25.21 -38.72 -4.78
N VAL A 231 25.83 -37.60 -5.16
CA VAL A 231 25.94 -37.17 -6.57
C VAL A 231 26.87 -38.10 -7.35
N VAL A 232 28.00 -38.52 -6.81
CA VAL A 232 28.92 -39.48 -7.46
C VAL A 232 28.27 -40.87 -7.54
N GLY A 233 27.56 -41.31 -6.51
CA GLY A 233 26.77 -42.54 -6.52
C GLY A 233 25.65 -42.49 -7.56
N PHE A 234 24.93 -41.37 -7.64
CA PHE A 234 23.91 -41.11 -8.65
C PHE A 234 24.50 -41.03 -10.05
N PHE A 235 25.66 -40.40 -10.24
CA PHE A 235 26.34 -40.32 -11.54
C PHE A 235 26.92 -41.66 -11.97
N GLY A 236 27.44 -42.47 -11.03
CA GLY A 236 27.87 -43.84 -11.26
C GLY A 236 26.70 -44.73 -11.67
N TYR A 237 25.58 -44.66 -10.93
CA TYR A 237 24.33 -45.33 -11.25
C TYR A 237 23.77 -44.88 -12.60
N TRP A 238 23.81 -43.58 -12.90
CA TRP A 238 23.33 -42.99 -14.14
C TRP A 238 24.23 -43.33 -15.35
N LYS A 239 25.55 -43.44 -15.16
CA LYS A 239 26.49 -43.87 -16.20
C LYS A 239 26.35 -45.37 -16.49
N LEU A 240 26.04 -46.18 -15.47
CA LEU A 240 25.68 -47.59 -15.63
C LEU A 240 24.32 -47.76 -16.34
N ARG A 241 23.33 -46.88 -16.06
CA ARG A 241 22.04 -46.84 -16.77
C ARG A 241 22.12 -46.27 -18.20
N ARG A 242 23.07 -45.36 -18.48
CA ARG A 242 23.25 -44.72 -19.79
C ARG A 242 23.88 -45.61 -20.85
N LYS A 243 24.42 -46.78 -20.49
CA LYS A 243 24.77 -47.80 -21.48
C LYS A 243 23.54 -48.51 -22.08
N SER A 244 22.31 -48.20 -21.64
CA SER A 244 21.11 -48.93 -22.09
C SER A 244 20.06 -48.14 -22.86
N LYS A 245 20.04 -46.79 -22.96
CA LYS A 245 19.03 -46.09 -23.79
C LYS A 245 19.56 -44.78 -24.36
N GLY A 246 19.73 -44.75 -25.68
CA GLY A 246 19.76 -43.52 -26.48
C GLY A 246 18.33 -43.11 -26.86
N GLY A 247 18.10 -41.80 -27.03
CA GLY A 247 16.92 -41.26 -27.71
C GLY A 247 16.06 -40.28 -26.90
N ASN A 248 15.83 -39.12 -27.52
CA ASN A 248 14.74 -38.14 -27.42
C ASN A 248 14.76 -37.03 -26.35
N ILE A 249 14.65 -35.80 -26.88
CA ILE A 249 14.31 -34.54 -26.21
C ILE A 249 12.84 -34.65 -25.78
N VAL A 250 12.57 -34.48 -24.49
CA VAL A 250 11.24 -34.62 -23.91
C VAL A 250 10.69 -33.23 -23.60
N GLU A 251 9.71 -32.82 -24.39
CA GLU A 251 8.78 -31.71 -24.16
C GLU A 251 7.73 -32.18 -23.13
N VAL A 252 7.90 -31.88 -21.83
CA VAL A 252 6.87 -32.18 -20.81
C VAL A 252 6.94 -31.12 -19.69
N ASP A 253 5.89 -30.27 -19.59
CA ASP A 253 4.98 -30.17 -18.43
C ASP A 253 3.96 -29.01 -18.53
N LEU A 254 4.08 -28.09 -19.50
CA LEU A 254 3.14 -26.95 -19.65
C LEU A 254 1.92 -27.25 -20.54
N VAL A 255 2.01 -28.34 -21.30
CA VAL A 255 1.13 -28.67 -22.43
C VAL A 255 -0.25 -29.16 -21.96
N SER A 256 -0.36 -29.83 -20.80
CA SER A 256 -1.61 -30.46 -20.37
C SER A 256 -2.78 -29.50 -20.02
N GLY A 257 -2.50 -28.26 -19.58
CA GLY A 257 -3.55 -27.28 -19.28
C GLY A 257 -4.06 -26.55 -20.53
N LEU A 258 -3.14 -26.17 -21.41
CA LEU A 258 -3.43 -25.38 -22.63
C LEU A 258 -3.91 -26.25 -23.80
N ASP A 259 -3.54 -27.54 -23.88
CA ASP A 259 -4.05 -28.48 -24.90
C ASP A 259 -5.56 -28.74 -24.78
N SER A 260 -6.15 -28.49 -23.61
CA SER A 260 -7.62 -28.55 -23.45
C SER A 260 -8.31 -27.36 -24.12
N MET A 261 -7.64 -26.20 -24.23
CA MET A 261 -8.15 -24.98 -24.86
C MET A 261 -7.96 -25.00 -26.39
N ASP A 262 -6.90 -25.67 -26.87
CA ASP A 262 -6.54 -25.81 -28.29
C ASP A 262 -7.64 -26.54 -29.11
N LYS A 263 -8.47 -27.35 -28.45
CA LYS A 263 -9.60 -28.04 -29.09
C LYS A 263 -10.88 -27.21 -29.24
N SER A 264 -10.95 -26.03 -28.62
CA SER A 264 -12.17 -25.22 -28.53
C SER A 264 -12.04 -23.79 -29.08
N THR A 265 -10.82 -23.33 -29.40
CA THR A 265 -10.57 -21.93 -29.79
C THR A 265 -9.71 -21.81 -31.05
N THR A 266 -9.92 -20.75 -31.85
CA THR A 266 -9.13 -20.44 -33.07
C THR A 266 -7.73 -19.88 -32.76
N LEU A 267 -7.15 -20.23 -31.61
CA LEU A 267 -5.89 -19.65 -31.13
C LEU A 267 -4.69 -20.30 -31.83
N ILE A 268 -3.71 -19.47 -32.20
CA ILE A 268 -2.50 -19.94 -32.85
C ILE A 268 -1.40 -20.15 -31.80
N ARG A 269 -0.83 -21.36 -31.74
CA ARG A 269 0.38 -21.62 -30.95
C ARG A 269 1.61 -21.18 -31.76
N PHE A 270 2.28 -20.12 -31.30
CA PHE A 270 3.50 -19.60 -31.93
C PHE A 270 4.74 -20.27 -31.35
N THR A 271 5.66 -20.70 -32.22
CA THR A 271 6.97 -21.16 -31.78
C THR A 271 7.87 -19.98 -31.42
N ILE A 272 8.93 -20.22 -30.64
CA ILE A 272 9.90 -19.17 -30.32
C ILE A 272 10.58 -18.63 -31.58
N ASP A 273 10.75 -19.46 -32.60
CA ASP A 273 11.36 -19.07 -33.88
C ASP A 273 10.43 -18.15 -34.68
N ASP A 274 9.11 -18.41 -34.66
CA ASP A 274 8.12 -17.50 -35.26
C ASP A 274 8.18 -16.12 -34.61
N VAL A 275 8.23 -16.09 -33.27
CA VAL A 275 8.30 -14.84 -32.50
C VAL A 275 9.63 -14.11 -32.76
N LYS A 276 10.75 -14.83 -32.80
CA LYS A 276 12.05 -14.25 -33.15
C LYS A 276 12.03 -13.68 -34.56
N LYS A 277 11.47 -14.38 -35.54
CA LYS A 277 11.32 -13.89 -36.91
C LYS A 277 10.46 -12.63 -36.96
N ALA A 278 9.32 -12.62 -36.29
CA ALA A 278 8.39 -11.49 -36.27
C ALA A 278 8.98 -10.23 -35.61
N THR A 279 9.83 -10.40 -34.59
CA THR A 279 10.37 -9.29 -33.76
C THR A 279 11.80 -8.86 -34.13
N LYS A 280 12.37 -9.43 -35.20
CA LYS A 280 13.79 -9.27 -35.56
C LYS A 280 14.73 -9.70 -34.42
N ASN A 281 14.45 -10.88 -33.87
CA ASN A 281 15.13 -11.47 -32.72
C ASN A 281 15.05 -10.60 -31.46
N PHE A 282 13.84 -10.13 -31.12
CA PHE A 282 13.58 -9.22 -30.00
C PHE A 282 14.44 -7.94 -30.04
N HIS A 283 14.60 -7.36 -31.23
CA HIS A 283 15.40 -6.15 -31.40
C HIS A 283 14.89 -5.02 -30.50
N ARG A 284 15.81 -4.19 -29.97
CA ARG A 284 15.46 -3.11 -29.04
C ARG A 284 14.51 -2.08 -29.67
N ASP A 285 14.68 -1.80 -30.96
CA ASP A 285 13.84 -0.86 -31.70
C ASP A 285 12.41 -1.38 -31.92
N SER A 286 12.19 -2.69 -31.76
CA SER A 286 10.87 -3.29 -31.82
C SER A 286 10.11 -3.12 -30.50
N ILE A 287 10.73 -2.61 -29.42
CA ILE A 287 10.06 -2.47 -28.13
C ILE A 287 9.11 -1.27 -28.16
N ILE A 288 7.82 -1.56 -27.97
CA ILE A 288 6.75 -0.55 -27.89
C ILE A 288 6.23 -0.36 -26.46
N GLY A 289 6.56 -1.26 -25.54
CA GLY A 289 6.16 -1.16 -24.14
C GLY A 289 7.13 -1.87 -23.20
N ARG A 290 7.33 -1.29 -22.01
CA ARG A 290 8.14 -1.87 -20.93
C ARG A 290 7.36 -1.81 -19.63
N GLY A 291 7.06 -2.97 -19.05
CA GLY A 291 6.32 -3.07 -17.79
C GLY A 291 7.01 -3.97 -16.75
N GLY A 292 6.42 -4.05 -15.56
CA GLY A 292 6.87 -4.96 -14.50
C GLY A 292 6.75 -6.44 -14.90
N TYR A 293 5.74 -6.78 -15.70
CA TYR A 293 5.43 -8.15 -16.11
C TYR A 293 6.18 -8.63 -17.36
N GLY A 294 6.66 -7.70 -18.20
CA GLY A 294 7.22 -8.06 -19.50
C GLY A 294 7.66 -6.87 -20.35
N ASN A 295 8.25 -7.18 -21.50
CA ASN A 295 8.44 -6.22 -22.59
C ASN A 295 7.45 -6.56 -23.70
N VAL A 296 6.88 -5.53 -24.33
CA VAL A 296 5.99 -5.66 -25.48
C VAL A 296 6.76 -5.26 -26.74
N TYR A 297 6.78 -6.15 -27.72
CA TYR A 297 7.45 -5.95 -28.99
C TYR A 297 6.43 -5.81 -30.11
N ARG A 298 6.64 -4.85 -31.00
CA ARG A 298 6.02 -4.81 -32.32
C ARG A 298 6.62 -5.92 -33.17
N GLY A 299 5.78 -6.63 -33.91
CA GLY A 299 6.23 -7.60 -34.89
C GLY A 299 5.28 -7.71 -36.08
N VAL A 300 5.73 -8.43 -37.09
CA VAL A 300 4.93 -8.77 -38.27
C VAL A 300 4.96 -10.28 -38.42
N ILE A 301 3.80 -10.92 -38.36
CA ILE A 301 3.67 -12.39 -38.51
C ILE A 301 3.58 -12.79 -40.00
N CYS A 302 3.61 -14.09 -40.29
CA CYS A 302 3.75 -14.62 -41.65
C CYS A 302 2.67 -14.17 -42.65
N ASP A 303 1.46 -13.86 -42.17
CA ASP A 303 0.35 -13.37 -43.00
C ASP A 303 0.44 -11.86 -43.29
N GLY A 304 1.48 -11.18 -42.78
CA GLY A 304 1.69 -9.73 -42.93
C GLY A 304 1.01 -8.88 -41.86
N SER A 305 0.26 -9.48 -40.93
CA SER A 305 -0.41 -8.75 -39.86
C SER A 305 0.59 -8.18 -38.86
N GLU A 306 0.35 -6.95 -38.44
CA GLU A 306 1.13 -6.30 -37.39
C GLU A 306 0.58 -6.66 -36.01
N VAL A 307 1.45 -7.15 -35.15
CA VAL A 307 1.09 -7.71 -33.84
C VAL A 307 1.91 -7.09 -32.71
N ALA A 308 1.34 -7.14 -31.51
CA ALA A 308 2.04 -6.87 -30.26
C ALA A 308 2.34 -8.19 -29.54
N LEU A 309 3.62 -8.42 -29.23
CA LEU A 309 4.12 -9.63 -28.58
C LEU A 309 4.61 -9.28 -27.17
N LYS A 310 3.83 -9.62 -26.15
CA LYS A 310 4.18 -9.43 -24.73
C LYS A 310 5.02 -10.61 -24.26
N ARG A 311 6.33 -10.40 -24.10
CA ARG A 311 7.28 -11.40 -23.56
C ARG A 311 7.43 -11.20 -22.05
N PHE A 312 7.10 -12.22 -21.28
CA PHE A 312 7.19 -12.17 -19.81
C PHE A 312 8.65 -12.25 -19.33
N LYS A 313 8.96 -11.49 -18.27
CA LYS A 313 10.33 -11.43 -17.70
C LYS A 313 10.67 -12.59 -16.77
N ASN A 314 9.67 -13.21 -16.15
CA ASN A 314 9.90 -14.30 -15.22
C ASN A 314 10.24 -15.58 -16.01
N CYS A 315 11.52 -15.95 -16.04
CA CYS A 315 12.00 -17.16 -16.73
C CYS A 315 11.93 -18.44 -15.86
N SER A 316 11.31 -18.40 -14.68
CA SER A 316 11.14 -19.57 -13.79
C SER A 316 9.76 -20.21 -13.95
N ALA A 317 9.61 -21.48 -13.56
CA ALA A 317 8.34 -22.22 -13.59
C ALA A 317 7.24 -21.58 -12.72
N ALA A 318 7.61 -20.81 -11.68
CA ALA A 318 6.63 -20.12 -10.82
C ALA A 318 5.76 -19.08 -11.57
N GLY A 319 6.20 -18.63 -12.75
CA GLY A 319 5.42 -17.72 -13.61
C GLY A 319 4.38 -18.41 -14.51
N ASP A 320 4.37 -19.75 -14.57
CA ASP A 320 3.45 -20.50 -15.43
C ASP A 320 1.99 -20.29 -15.02
N ALA A 321 1.69 -20.35 -13.72
CA ALA A 321 0.32 -20.17 -13.23
C ALA A 321 -0.26 -18.79 -13.62
N SER A 322 0.52 -17.72 -13.47
CA SER A 322 0.08 -16.37 -13.86
C SER A 322 -0.10 -16.22 -15.37
N PHE A 323 0.77 -16.84 -16.17
CA PHE A 323 0.68 -16.78 -17.62
C PHE A 323 -0.52 -17.57 -18.14
N THR A 324 -0.69 -18.81 -17.68
CA THR A 324 -1.82 -19.65 -18.06
C THR A 324 -3.14 -18.99 -17.68
N HIS A 325 -3.22 -18.39 -16.49
CA HIS A 325 -4.40 -17.63 -16.05
C HIS A 325 -4.68 -16.42 -16.94
N GLU A 326 -3.66 -15.63 -17.30
CA GLU A 326 -3.86 -14.48 -18.21
C GLU A 326 -4.33 -14.94 -19.60
N VAL A 327 -3.74 -16.01 -20.13
CA VAL A 327 -4.16 -16.63 -21.41
C VAL A 327 -5.59 -17.15 -21.33
N GLU A 328 -5.96 -17.81 -20.23
CA GLU A 328 -7.31 -18.33 -20.00
C GLU A 328 -8.35 -17.19 -20.01
N VAL A 329 -8.10 -16.12 -19.25
CA VAL A 329 -9.01 -14.97 -19.19
C VAL A 329 -9.14 -14.30 -20.56
N ILE A 330 -8.03 -13.95 -21.22
CA ILE A 330 -8.08 -13.22 -22.50
C ILE A 330 -8.64 -14.09 -23.64
N ALA A 331 -8.48 -15.42 -23.58
CA ALA A 331 -9.08 -16.35 -24.54
C ALA A 331 -10.60 -16.50 -24.34
N SER A 332 -11.10 -16.31 -23.12
CA SER A 332 -12.52 -16.45 -22.78
C SER A 332 -13.40 -15.26 -23.22
N ILE A 333 -12.78 -14.15 -23.62
CA ILE A 333 -13.47 -12.89 -23.92
C ILE A 333 -13.39 -12.53 -25.40
N ARG A 334 -14.48 -11.96 -25.94
CA ARG A 334 -14.49 -11.41 -27.28
C ARG A 334 -15.44 -10.22 -27.37
N HIS A 335 -14.87 -9.02 -27.44
CA HIS A 335 -15.64 -7.79 -27.49
C HIS A 335 -14.89 -6.71 -28.28
N VAL A 336 -15.62 -5.82 -28.96
CA VAL A 336 -15.02 -4.77 -29.81
C VAL A 336 -14.15 -3.78 -29.02
N ASN A 337 -14.39 -3.62 -27.72
CA ASN A 337 -13.61 -2.74 -26.85
C ASN A 337 -12.64 -3.47 -25.90
N LEU A 338 -12.32 -4.74 -26.17
CA LEU A 338 -11.32 -5.50 -25.43
C LEU A 338 -10.22 -5.97 -26.39
N VAL A 339 -8.98 -6.04 -25.94
CA VAL A 339 -7.89 -6.60 -26.75
C VAL A 339 -8.12 -8.10 -26.91
N ALA A 340 -8.21 -8.55 -28.17
CA ALA A 340 -8.39 -9.95 -28.50
C ALA A 340 -7.05 -10.69 -28.60
N LEU A 341 -7.01 -11.90 -28.04
CA LEU A 341 -5.87 -12.81 -28.18
C LEU A 341 -5.82 -13.38 -29.61
N ARG A 342 -4.67 -13.24 -30.28
CA ARG A 342 -4.38 -13.93 -31.54
C ARG A 342 -3.82 -15.33 -31.27
N GLY A 343 -2.99 -15.43 -30.24
CA GLY A 343 -2.34 -16.67 -29.89
C GLY A 343 -1.34 -16.49 -28.77
N TYR A 344 -0.64 -17.57 -28.46
CA TYR A 344 0.33 -17.61 -27.38
C TYR A 344 1.55 -18.43 -27.81
N GLY A 345 2.68 -18.16 -27.15
CA GLY A 345 3.91 -18.92 -27.33
C GLY A 345 4.46 -19.34 -25.98
N SER A 346 4.84 -20.61 -25.88
CA SER A 346 5.58 -21.11 -24.72
C SER A 346 6.67 -22.06 -25.16
N ALA A 347 7.88 -21.84 -24.66
CA ALA A 347 9.05 -22.69 -24.94
C ALA A 347 10.04 -22.64 -23.78
N THR A 348 10.69 -23.75 -23.49
CA THR A 348 11.81 -23.79 -22.55
C THR A 348 13.10 -23.98 -23.33
N THR A 349 13.98 -22.97 -23.31
CA THR A 349 15.28 -23.09 -23.97
C THR A 349 16.40 -23.25 -22.95
N LYS A 350 17.44 -24.01 -23.31
CA LYS A 350 18.58 -24.32 -22.44
C LYS A 350 19.30 -23.06 -21.90
N TYR A 351 19.30 -21.98 -22.68
CA TYR A 351 20.05 -20.76 -22.38
C TYR A 351 19.17 -19.56 -22.00
N GLU A 352 17.91 -19.50 -22.45
CA GLU A 352 17.00 -18.37 -22.17
C GLU A 352 15.95 -18.72 -21.11
N GLY A 353 15.82 -20.00 -20.71
CA GLY A 353 14.86 -20.47 -19.71
C GLY A 353 13.43 -20.55 -20.25
N TYR A 354 12.44 -20.43 -19.37
CA TYR A 354 11.02 -20.44 -19.74
C TYR A 354 10.66 -19.15 -20.48
N GLN A 355 10.27 -19.29 -21.74
CA GLN A 355 9.75 -18.22 -22.59
C GLN A 355 8.23 -18.32 -22.62
N ARG A 356 7.56 -17.21 -22.29
CA ARG A 356 6.10 -17.08 -22.30
C ARG A 356 5.74 -15.81 -23.02
N ILE A 357 4.86 -15.92 -24.00
CA ILE A 357 4.55 -14.85 -24.94
C ILE A 357 3.04 -14.84 -25.22
N ILE A 358 2.44 -13.66 -25.11
CA ILE A 358 1.08 -13.39 -25.57
C ILE A 358 1.16 -12.60 -26.87
N VAL A 359 0.38 -12.99 -27.88
CA VAL A 359 0.31 -12.33 -29.19
C VAL A 359 -1.08 -11.76 -29.39
N THR A 360 -1.14 -10.47 -29.69
CA THR A 360 -2.37 -9.69 -29.90
C THR A 360 -2.22 -8.78 -31.11
N ASP A 361 -3.31 -8.20 -31.59
CA ASP A 361 -3.25 -7.16 -32.62
C ASP A 361 -2.50 -5.92 -32.12
N LEU A 362 -1.74 -5.29 -33.03
CA LEU A 362 -1.07 -4.03 -32.72
C LEU A 362 -2.07 -2.87 -32.69
N MET A 363 -2.18 -2.21 -31.54
CA MET A 363 -2.95 -0.98 -31.38
C MET A 363 -2.09 0.20 -31.85
N LYS A 364 -2.37 0.70 -33.06
CA LYS A 364 -1.48 1.63 -33.79
C LYS A 364 -1.30 2.98 -33.11
N ASN A 365 -2.31 3.43 -32.35
CA ASN A 365 -2.25 4.71 -31.66
C ASN A 365 -1.75 4.57 -30.21
N GLY A 366 -1.21 3.43 -29.80
CA GLY A 366 -0.60 3.27 -28.48
C GLY A 366 -1.62 3.30 -27.34
N SER A 367 -1.20 3.75 -26.15
CA SER A 367 -2.06 3.83 -24.96
C SER A 367 -2.65 5.22 -24.76
N LEU A 368 -3.81 5.31 -24.11
CA LEU A 368 -4.40 6.59 -23.72
C LEU A 368 -3.45 7.43 -22.86
N HIS A 369 -2.65 6.79 -22.00
CA HIS A 369 -1.62 7.46 -21.21
C HIS A 369 -0.62 8.23 -22.10
N ASP A 370 -0.24 7.71 -23.26
CA ASP A 370 0.71 8.35 -24.16
C ASP A 370 0.14 9.64 -24.78
N HIS A 371 -1.16 9.69 -25.01
CA HIS A 371 -1.86 10.87 -25.54
C HIS A 371 -2.14 11.93 -24.47
N LEU A 372 -2.39 11.52 -23.22
CA LEU A 372 -2.68 12.46 -22.12
C LEU A 372 -1.40 13.01 -21.47
N PHE A 373 -0.38 12.17 -21.31
CA PHE A 373 0.79 12.49 -20.48
C PHE A 373 2.13 12.22 -21.16
N GLY A 374 2.12 11.65 -22.37
CA GLY A 374 3.31 11.38 -23.14
C GLY A 374 3.82 12.61 -23.89
N SER A 375 4.80 12.39 -24.76
CA SER A 375 5.36 13.44 -25.62
C SER A 375 4.55 13.68 -26.90
N ILE A 376 3.34 13.09 -27.01
CA ILE A 376 2.43 13.31 -28.12
C ILE A 376 1.83 14.71 -27.90
N GLY A 377 2.43 15.73 -28.50
CA GLY A 377 2.08 17.15 -28.28
C GLY A 377 0.72 17.59 -28.84
N ILE A 378 -0.16 16.65 -29.20
CA ILE A 378 -1.49 16.93 -29.75
C ILE A 378 -2.54 16.46 -28.75
N LYS A 379 -3.37 17.39 -28.26
CA LYS A 379 -4.48 17.06 -27.38
C LYS A 379 -5.57 16.31 -28.15
N LEU A 380 -6.12 15.27 -27.55
CA LEU A 380 -7.30 14.60 -28.09
C LEU A 380 -8.50 15.55 -28.09
N SER A 381 -9.24 15.61 -29.20
CA SER A 381 -10.49 16.36 -29.31
C SER A 381 -11.58 15.74 -28.45
N TRP A 382 -12.60 16.53 -28.08
CA TRP A 382 -13.71 16.04 -27.28
C TRP A 382 -14.44 14.83 -27.88
N PRO A 383 -14.77 14.78 -29.20
CA PRO A 383 -15.40 13.60 -29.80
C PRO A 383 -14.60 12.31 -29.61
N ILE A 384 -13.26 12.39 -29.75
CA ILE A 384 -12.37 11.24 -29.53
C ILE A 384 -12.39 10.83 -28.05
N ARG A 385 -12.36 11.80 -27.12
CA ARG A 385 -12.47 11.52 -25.68
C ARG A 385 -13.80 10.83 -25.34
N GLN A 386 -14.92 11.29 -25.90
CA GLN A 386 -16.22 10.64 -25.70
C GLN A 386 -16.21 9.20 -26.20
N GLN A 387 -15.67 8.97 -27.40
CA GLN A 387 -15.55 7.63 -27.99
C GLN A 387 -14.72 6.70 -27.10
N ILE A 388 -13.59 7.19 -26.57
CA ILE A 388 -12.72 6.41 -25.68
C ILE A 388 -13.43 6.11 -24.35
N ALA A 389 -14.08 7.10 -23.75
CA ALA A 389 -14.84 6.94 -22.51
C ALA A 389 -15.94 5.89 -22.63
N LEU A 390 -16.74 5.96 -23.70
CA LEU A 390 -17.85 5.07 -23.98
C LEU A 390 -17.36 3.66 -24.34
N GLY A 391 -16.37 3.55 -25.22
CA GLY A 391 -15.77 2.27 -25.60
C GLY A 391 -15.20 1.53 -24.39
N THR A 392 -14.49 2.24 -23.52
CA THR A 392 -13.97 1.68 -22.27
C THR A 392 -15.10 1.20 -21.36
N ALA A 393 -16.17 2.00 -21.22
CA ALA A 393 -17.34 1.63 -20.41
C ALA A 393 -18.03 0.36 -20.92
N ARG A 394 -18.25 0.26 -22.24
CA ARG A 394 -18.81 -0.92 -22.90
C ARG A 394 -17.95 -2.17 -22.71
N GLY A 395 -16.62 -2.03 -22.82
CA GLY A 395 -15.69 -3.12 -22.54
C GLY A 395 -15.80 -3.66 -21.13
N LEU A 396 -15.89 -2.78 -20.13
CA LEU A 396 -16.06 -3.18 -18.73
C LEU A 396 -17.44 -3.75 -18.43
N ALA A 397 -18.51 -3.17 -19.00
CA ALA A 397 -19.85 -3.69 -18.91
C ALA A 397 -19.93 -5.14 -19.42
N TYR A 398 -19.29 -5.42 -20.57
CA TYR A 398 -19.16 -6.77 -21.08
C TYR A 398 -18.41 -7.70 -20.11
N LEU A 399 -17.31 -7.28 -19.50
CA LEU A 399 -16.59 -8.12 -18.53
C LEU A 399 -17.46 -8.45 -17.30
N HIS A 400 -18.23 -7.48 -16.80
CA HIS A 400 -19.01 -7.63 -15.57
C HIS A 400 -20.32 -8.41 -15.77
N TYR A 401 -20.98 -8.24 -16.93
CA TYR A 401 -22.33 -8.77 -17.15
C TYR A 401 -22.49 -9.58 -18.45
N GLY A 402 -21.59 -9.42 -19.43
CA GLY A 402 -21.64 -10.14 -20.70
C GLY A 402 -20.79 -11.42 -20.74
N ALA A 403 -19.71 -11.47 -19.95
CA ALA A 403 -18.85 -12.64 -19.81
C ALA A 403 -19.38 -13.58 -18.73
N GLN A 404 -19.28 -14.89 -18.97
CA GLN A 404 -19.72 -15.92 -18.04
C GLN A 404 -18.60 -16.94 -17.80
N PRO A 405 -18.08 -17.07 -16.56
CA PRO A 405 -18.39 -16.24 -15.38
C PRO A 405 -17.93 -14.79 -15.55
N SER A 406 -18.56 -13.86 -14.81
CA SER A 406 -18.17 -12.44 -14.83
C SER A 406 -16.69 -12.25 -14.46
N ILE A 407 -16.05 -11.22 -14.99
CA ILE A 407 -14.61 -10.98 -14.86
C ILE A 407 -14.38 -9.59 -14.28
N ILE A 408 -13.56 -9.51 -13.21
CA ILE A 408 -13.10 -8.23 -12.63
C ILE A 408 -11.66 -8.00 -13.08
N HIS A 409 -11.39 -6.87 -13.73
CA HIS A 409 -10.10 -6.58 -14.36
C HIS A 409 -9.00 -6.21 -13.37
N ARG A 410 -9.30 -5.40 -12.34
CA ARG A 410 -8.42 -4.97 -11.23
C ARG A 410 -7.26 -4.03 -11.56
N ASP A 411 -7.07 -3.65 -12.82
CA ASP A 411 -5.96 -2.77 -13.22
C ASP A 411 -6.37 -1.82 -14.36
N ILE A 412 -7.56 -1.24 -14.24
CA ILE A 412 -8.03 -0.21 -15.16
C ILE A 412 -7.28 1.09 -14.89
N LYS A 413 -6.60 1.60 -15.91
CA LYS A 413 -5.79 2.83 -15.91
C LYS A 413 -5.52 3.25 -17.34
N ALA A 414 -5.15 4.52 -17.56
CA ALA A 414 -4.91 5.05 -18.90
C ALA A 414 -3.85 4.27 -19.71
N SER A 415 -2.85 3.65 -19.08
CA SER A 415 -1.84 2.85 -19.79
C SER A 415 -2.33 1.47 -20.25
N ASN A 416 -3.45 1.00 -19.71
CA ASN A 416 -4.11 -0.25 -20.10
C ASN A 416 -5.32 -0.03 -21.02
N ILE A 417 -5.61 1.22 -21.40
CA ILE A 417 -6.57 1.55 -22.45
C ILE A 417 -5.79 1.83 -23.73
N LEU A 418 -5.80 0.88 -24.67
CA LEU A 418 -5.11 1.01 -25.95
C LEU A 418 -6.04 1.55 -27.03
N LEU A 419 -5.47 2.20 -28.04
CA LEU A 419 -6.21 2.86 -29.11
C LEU A 419 -5.84 2.23 -30.46
N ASP A 420 -6.85 1.72 -31.16
CA ASP A 420 -6.67 1.23 -32.53
C ASP A 420 -6.50 2.39 -33.53
N ASP A 421 -6.43 2.06 -34.82
CA ASP A 421 -6.21 3.04 -35.91
C ASP A 421 -7.32 4.09 -36.03
N LYS A 422 -8.51 3.82 -35.48
CA LYS A 422 -9.66 4.73 -35.46
C LYS A 422 -9.88 5.38 -34.10
N PHE A 423 -8.90 5.28 -33.20
CA PHE A 423 -9.01 5.73 -31.80
C PHE A 423 -10.13 5.03 -31.01
N GLU A 424 -10.56 3.82 -31.42
CA GLU A 424 -11.45 3.02 -30.60
C GLU A 424 -10.70 2.44 -29.41
N ALA A 425 -11.29 2.57 -28.22
CA ALA A 425 -10.69 2.06 -26.99
C ALA A 425 -10.74 0.53 -26.93
N LYS A 426 -9.61 -0.07 -26.55
CA LYS A 426 -9.42 -1.50 -26.28
C LYS A 426 -8.80 -1.67 -24.90
N VAL A 427 -9.56 -2.22 -23.94
CA VAL A 427 -9.02 -2.55 -22.62
C VAL A 427 -8.06 -3.73 -22.74
N ALA A 428 -6.88 -3.59 -22.14
CA ALA A 428 -5.75 -4.51 -22.24
C ALA A 428 -5.18 -4.90 -20.86
N ASP A 429 -4.29 -5.90 -20.85
CA ASP A 429 -3.54 -6.39 -19.69
C ASP A 429 -4.40 -7.07 -18.59
N PHE A 430 -4.83 -8.29 -18.90
CA PHE A 430 -5.63 -9.14 -18.01
C PHE A 430 -4.79 -9.88 -16.96
N GLY A 431 -3.52 -9.55 -16.77
CA GLY A 431 -2.60 -10.28 -15.88
C GLY A 431 -2.99 -10.27 -14.40
N LEU A 432 -3.84 -9.32 -13.98
CA LEU A 432 -4.42 -9.27 -12.64
C LEU A 432 -5.88 -9.73 -12.58
N ALA A 433 -6.55 -9.92 -13.73
CA ALA A 433 -7.98 -10.16 -13.79
C ALA A 433 -8.40 -11.43 -13.05
N LYS A 434 -9.65 -11.48 -12.59
CA LYS A 434 -10.21 -12.63 -11.89
C LYS A 434 -11.62 -12.94 -12.35
N PHE A 435 -11.91 -14.22 -12.53
CA PHE A 435 -13.28 -14.71 -12.62
C PHE A 435 -13.97 -14.50 -11.27
N ASN A 436 -15.17 -13.94 -11.31
CA ASN A 436 -16.02 -13.68 -10.16
C ASN A 436 -17.14 -14.73 -10.13
N PRO A 437 -17.08 -15.69 -9.18
CA PRO A 437 -18.11 -16.72 -9.01
C PRO A 437 -19.48 -16.11 -8.70
N GLU A 438 -20.53 -16.67 -9.30
CA GLU A 438 -21.91 -16.25 -9.07
C GLU A 438 -22.32 -16.39 -7.60
N GLY A 439 -23.17 -15.46 -7.13
CA GLY A 439 -23.78 -15.52 -5.80
C GLY A 439 -22.91 -15.00 -4.65
N MET A 440 -21.69 -14.48 -4.92
CA MET A 440 -20.86 -13.83 -3.91
C MET A 440 -21.05 -12.30 -3.94
N SER A 441 -21.15 -11.67 -2.77
CA SER A 441 -21.25 -10.20 -2.66
C SER A 441 -19.91 -9.49 -2.88
N HIS A 442 -18.81 -10.17 -2.59
CA HIS A 442 -17.44 -9.71 -2.82
C HIS A 442 -16.48 -10.90 -2.79
N MET A 443 -15.31 -10.71 -3.39
CA MET A 443 -14.19 -11.65 -3.32
C MET A 443 -13.12 -11.09 -2.37
N SER A 444 -12.84 -11.79 -1.28
CA SER A 444 -11.72 -11.46 -0.39
C SER A 444 -10.40 -11.92 -1.02
N THR A 445 -9.55 -10.97 -1.41
CA THR A 445 -8.28 -11.31 -2.05
C THR A 445 -7.18 -10.30 -1.76
N ARG A 446 -5.91 -10.71 -1.95
CA ARG A 446 -4.76 -9.82 -1.80
C ARG A 446 -4.94 -8.61 -2.72
N VAL A 447 -4.72 -7.42 -2.16
CA VAL A 447 -4.76 -6.16 -2.90
C VAL A 447 -3.68 -6.18 -3.99
N ALA A 448 -4.09 -5.92 -5.22
CA ALA A 448 -3.22 -5.69 -6.37
C ALA A 448 -3.87 -4.67 -7.29
N GLY A 449 -3.06 -3.93 -8.05
CA GLY A 449 -3.51 -2.85 -8.91
C GLY A 449 -2.56 -1.66 -8.80
N THR A 450 -2.87 -0.59 -9.53
CA THR A 450 -2.03 0.61 -9.60
C THR A 450 -2.50 1.69 -8.63
N MET A 451 -1.60 2.22 -7.80
CA MET A 451 -1.90 3.28 -6.84
C MET A 451 -2.53 4.50 -7.54
N GLY A 452 -3.57 5.08 -6.95
CA GLY A 452 -4.40 6.13 -7.56
C GLY A 452 -5.66 5.59 -8.26
N TYR A 453 -5.67 4.32 -8.67
CA TYR A 453 -6.82 3.67 -9.33
C TYR A 453 -7.50 2.60 -8.47
N VAL A 454 -6.83 2.11 -7.42
CA VAL A 454 -7.38 1.09 -6.51
C VAL A 454 -8.50 1.68 -5.65
N ALA A 455 -9.67 1.03 -5.67
CA ALA A 455 -10.81 1.45 -4.89
C ALA A 455 -10.56 1.37 -3.36
N PRO A 456 -11.10 2.30 -2.55
CA PRO A 456 -10.83 2.37 -1.12
C PRO A 456 -11.17 1.10 -0.34
N GLU A 457 -12.35 0.51 -0.57
CA GLU A 457 -12.78 -0.72 0.11
C GLU A 457 -11.88 -1.91 -0.23
N TYR A 458 -11.37 -1.94 -1.46
CA TYR A 458 -10.45 -2.97 -1.88
C TYR A 458 -9.07 -2.77 -1.26
N ALA A 459 -8.57 -1.53 -1.22
CA ALA A 459 -7.30 -1.18 -0.59
C ALA A 459 -7.29 -1.43 0.92
N LEU A 460 -8.39 -1.09 1.61
CA LEU A 460 -8.51 -1.16 3.07
C LEU A 460 -8.84 -2.57 3.57
N TYR A 461 -9.75 -3.27 2.89
CA TYR A 461 -10.33 -4.52 3.40
C TYR A 461 -10.04 -5.74 2.50
N GLY A 462 -9.42 -5.55 1.33
CA GLY A 462 -9.22 -6.63 0.36
C GLY A 462 -10.53 -7.13 -0.27
N GLN A 463 -11.61 -6.36 -0.15
CA GLN A 463 -12.92 -6.68 -0.72
C GLN A 463 -12.97 -6.26 -2.19
N LEU A 464 -12.86 -7.24 -3.09
CA LEU A 464 -12.91 -7.01 -4.52
C LEU A 464 -14.32 -7.25 -5.06
N THR A 465 -14.82 -6.31 -5.86
CA THR A 465 -16.10 -6.39 -6.57
C THR A 465 -15.98 -5.80 -7.97
N GLU A 466 -16.98 -5.98 -8.83
CA GLU A 466 -17.08 -5.26 -10.11
C GLU A 466 -17.09 -3.74 -9.91
N ARG A 467 -17.59 -3.25 -8.77
CA ARG A 467 -17.57 -1.83 -8.39
C ARG A 467 -16.17 -1.30 -8.12
N SER A 468 -15.18 -2.16 -7.92
CA SER A 468 -13.78 -1.76 -7.83
C SER A 468 -13.25 -1.30 -9.19
N ASP A 469 -13.63 -1.96 -10.29
CA ASP A 469 -13.30 -1.51 -11.65
C ASP A 469 -14.06 -0.21 -12.01
N VAL A 470 -15.30 -0.04 -11.53
CA VAL A 470 -16.07 1.20 -11.71
C VAL A 470 -15.33 2.41 -11.11
N PHE A 471 -14.73 2.24 -9.93
CA PHE A 471 -13.91 3.29 -9.31
C PHE A 471 -12.72 3.64 -10.20
N SER A 472 -11.96 2.63 -10.63
CA SER A 472 -10.81 2.82 -11.51
C SER A 472 -11.20 3.48 -12.85
N TYR A 473 -12.35 3.11 -13.42
CA TYR A 473 -12.93 3.77 -14.59
C TYR A 473 -13.24 5.25 -14.33
N GLY A 474 -13.85 5.58 -13.18
CA GLY A 474 -14.11 6.97 -12.79
C GLY A 474 -12.83 7.80 -12.73
N VAL A 475 -11.73 7.21 -12.23
CA VAL A 475 -10.40 7.86 -12.25
C VAL A 475 -9.93 8.09 -13.69
N VAL A 476 -9.97 7.07 -14.57
CA VAL A 476 -9.59 7.22 -15.99
C VAL A 476 -10.45 8.28 -16.69
N LEU A 477 -11.74 8.36 -16.36
CA LEU A 477 -12.63 9.37 -16.94
C LEU A 477 -12.25 10.78 -16.48
N LEU A 478 -11.85 10.97 -15.21
CA LEU A 478 -11.30 12.24 -14.74
C LEU A 478 -9.98 12.59 -15.44
N GLU A 479 -9.08 11.61 -15.65
CA GLU A 479 -7.84 11.84 -16.41
C GLU A 479 -8.15 12.30 -17.83
N LEU A 480 -9.13 11.66 -18.48
CA LEU A 480 -9.56 11.99 -19.83
C LEU A 480 -10.20 13.37 -19.91
N LEU A 481 -11.00 13.78 -18.92
CA LEU A 481 -11.66 15.10 -18.90
C LEU A 481 -10.67 16.23 -18.61
N SER A 482 -9.73 16.00 -17.70
CA SER A 482 -8.87 17.04 -17.13
C SER A 482 -7.46 17.12 -17.71
N GLY A 483 -7.01 16.06 -18.40
CA GLY A 483 -5.61 15.95 -18.84
C GLY A 483 -4.63 15.83 -17.68
N MET A 484 -5.09 15.44 -16.47
CA MET A 484 -4.27 15.35 -15.26
C MET A 484 -4.16 13.92 -14.75
N LYS A 485 -3.01 13.57 -14.15
CA LYS A 485 -2.73 12.22 -13.64
C LYS A 485 -3.55 11.90 -12.40
N ALA A 486 -3.87 10.62 -12.21
CA ALA A 486 -4.60 10.09 -11.05
C ALA A 486 -4.01 10.51 -9.69
N LEU A 487 -2.68 10.58 -9.59
CA LEU A 487 -1.96 11.13 -8.44
C LEU A 487 -1.25 12.41 -8.85
N ARG A 488 -1.53 13.48 -8.10
CA ARG A 488 -0.99 14.82 -8.33
C ARG A 488 -0.14 15.23 -7.14
N THR A 489 0.69 16.24 -7.34
CA THR A 489 1.30 16.99 -6.24
C THR A 489 0.50 18.28 -6.10
N ASP A 490 0.03 18.57 -4.89
CA ASP A 490 -0.63 19.84 -4.59
C ASP A 490 0.38 20.99 -4.46
N ASN A 491 -0.12 22.20 -4.20
CA ASN A 491 0.71 23.40 -4.07
C ASN A 491 1.71 23.33 -2.90
N ASP A 492 1.46 22.46 -1.92
CA ASP A 492 2.30 22.26 -0.73
C ASP A 492 3.27 21.09 -0.89
N GLY A 493 3.36 20.51 -2.10
CA GLY A 493 4.25 19.39 -2.39
C GLY A 493 3.72 18.04 -1.92
N GLN A 494 2.48 17.94 -1.45
CA GLN A 494 1.88 16.71 -0.95
C GLN A 494 1.15 15.95 -2.05
N PRO A 495 1.13 14.60 -1.99
CA PRO A 495 0.36 13.80 -2.93
C PRO A 495 -1.14 14.00 -2.71
N SER A 496 -1.84 14.46 -3.75
CA SER A 496 -3.28 14.68 -3.78
C SER A 496 -3.94 13.80 -4.84
N ALA A 497 -5.05 13.16 -4.48
CA ALA A 497 -5.80 12.31 -5.41
C ALA A 497 -6.64 13.15 -6.37
N LEU A 498 -6.61 12.83 -7.67
CA LEU A 498 -7.42 13.51 -8.68
C LEU A 498 -8.92 13.48 -8.35
N THR A 499 -9.38 12.39 -7.73
CA THR A 499 -10.76 12.20 -7.29
C THR A 499 -11.19 13.22 -6.24
N ASP A 500 -10.30 13.61 -5.32
CA ASP A 500 -10.61 14.54 -4.23
C ASP A 500 -10.64 15.98 -4.74
N TRP A 501 -9.70 16.32 -5.61
CA TRP A 501 -9.70 17.59 -6.31
C TRP A 501 -10.98 17.79 -7.14
N ALA A 502 -11.36 16.81 -7.96
CA ALA A 502 -12.57 16.90 -8.79
C ALA A 502 -13.84 17.02 -7.93
N TRP A 503 -13.92 16.25 -6.83
CA TRP A 503 -15.02 16.37 -5.88
C TRP A 503 -15.11 17.75 -5.26
N SER A 504 -13.99 18.37 -4.88
CA SER A 504 -13.98 19.71 -4.30
C SER A 504 -14.58 20.77 -5.23
N LEU A 505 -14.35 20.64 -6.53
CA LEU A 505 -14.90 21.51 -7.56
C LEU A 505 -16.40 21.27 -7.76
N VAL A 506 -16.82 20.01 -7.91
CA VAL A 506 -18.25 19.67 -8.06
C VAL A 506 -19.05 20.14 -6.83
N ARG A 507 -18.53 19.90 -5.62
CA ARG A 507 -19.17 20.32 -4.37
C ARG A 507 -19.37 21.83 -4.25
N THR A 508 -18.53 22.62 -4.92
CA THR A 508 -18.61 24.09 -4.93
C THR A 508 -19.33 24.66 -6.15
N GLY A 509 -19.99 23.81 -6.94
CA GLY A 509 -20.70 24.22 -8.17
C GLY A 509 -19.78 24.55 -9.34
N ARG A 510 -18.50 24.18 -9.26
CA ARG A 510 -17.43 24.48 -10.22
C ARG A 510 -17.03 23.26 -11.05
N GLY A 511 -17.97 22.35 -11.33
CA GLY A 511 -17.68 21.08 -12.02
C GLY A 511 -17.02 21.25 -13.39
N LEU A 512 -17.34 22.33 -14.11
CA LEU A 512 -16.75 22.63 -15.42
C LEU A 512 -15.24 22.96 -15.34
N ASP A 513 -14.74 23.40 -14.19
CA ASP A 513 -13.32 23.67 -13.97
C ASP A 513 -12.47 22.37 -13.95
N VAL A 514 -13.12 21.21 -14.01
CA VAL A 514 -12.45 19.91 -14.21
C VAL A 514 -11.96 19.76 -15.66
N ILE A 515 -12.61 20.40 -16.62
CA ILE A 515 -12.35 20.21 -18.05
C ILE A 515 -11.02 20.85 -18.45
N GLU A 516 -10.24 20.13 -19.26
CA GLU A 516 -8.95 20.61 -19.73
C GLU A 516 -9.07 21.85 -20.62
N ASP A 517 -8.31 22.89 -20.30
CA ASP A 517 -8.23 24.11 -21.10
C ASP A 517 -7.68 23.85 -22.51
N GLY A 518 -8.30 24.47 -23.51
CA GLY A 518 -7.87 24.37 -24.90
C GLY A 518 -8.11 23.00 -25.53
N MET A 519 -9.06 22.22 -25.02
CA MET A 519 -9.52 20.98 -25.65
C MET A 519 -10.07 21.28 -27.06
N PRO A 520 -9.61 20.59 -28.11
CA PRO A 520 -10.17 20.78 -29.45
C PRO A 520 -11.62 20.31 -29.54
N GLU A 521 -12.42 21.03 -30.33
CA GLU A 521 -13.85 20.74 -30.59
C GLU A 521 -14.68 20.54 -29.31
N PRO A 522 -14.61 21.44 -28.32
CA PRO A 522 -15.22 21.22 -27.01
C PRO A 522 -16.73 21.00 -27.12
N GLY A 523 -17.24 20.06 -26.31
CA GLY A 523 -18.68 19.83 -26.19
C GLY A 523 -19.41 20.98 -25.50
N SER A 524 -20.74 20.86 -25.42
CA SER A 524 -21.55 21.81 -24.65
C SER A 524 -21.24 21.69 -23.15
N HIS A 525 -21.47 22.77 -22.40
CA HIS A 525 -21.27 22.78 -20.95
C HIS A 525 -22.12 21.70 -20.26
N GLN A 526 -23.35 21.47 -20.73
CA GLN A 526 -24.25 20.44 -20.18
C GLN A 526 -23.66 19.03 -20.34
N VAL A 527 -23.10 18.74 -21.52
CA VAL A 527 -22.46 17.45 -21.80
C VAL A 527 -21.21 17.27 -20.96
N HIS A 528 -20.36 18.29 -20.84
CA HIS A 528 -19.18 18.24 -19.98
C HIS A 528 -19.54 18.05 -18.50
N GLU A 529 -20.51 18.81 -17.98
CA GLU A 529 -21.00 18.67 -16.61
C GLU A 529 -21.52 17.25 -16.36
N LYS A 530 -22.31 16.70 -17.28
CA LYS A 530 -22.80 15.32 -17.21
C LYS A 530 -21.65 14.31 -17.09
N TYR A 531 -20.63 14.40 -17.93
CA TYR A 531 -19.47 13.49 -17.87
C TYR A 531 -18.65 13.66 -16.59
N VAL A 532 -18.49 14.89 -16.08
CA VAL A 532 -17.83 15.14 -14.78
C VAL A 532 -18.61 14.49 -13.63
N LEU A 533 -19.94 14.61 -13.63
CA LEU A 533 -20.80 13.99 -12.61
C LEU A 533 -20.73 12.46 -12.68
N ILE A 534 -20.75 11.87 -13.87
CA ILE A 534 -20.55 10.42 -14.06
C ILE A 534 -19.18 10.00 -13.49
N ALA A 535 -18.11 10.72 -13.81
CA ALA A 535 -16.76 10.41 -13.34
C ALA A 535 -16.65 10.44 -11.81
N VAL A 536 -17.24 11.45 -11.18
CA VAL A 536 -17.25 11.65 -9.73
C VAL A 536 -18.12 10.62 -9.01
N LEU A 537 -19.24 10.22 -9.60
CA LEU A 537 -20.13 9.17 -9.11
C LEU A 537 -19.46 7.78 -9.22
N CYS A 538 -18.80 7.48 -10.35
CA CYS A 538 -18.01 6.26 -10.52
C CYS A 538 -16.85 6.17 -9.52
N SER A 539 -16.15 7.28 -9.28
CA SER A 539 -15.02 7.37 -8.35
C SER A 539 -15.43 7.68 -6.90
N HIS A 540 -16.70 7.43 -6.53
CA HIS A 540 -17.17 7.69 -5.18
C HIS A 540 -16.54 6.71 -4.16
N PRO A 541 -16.09 7.16 -2.97
CA PRO A 541 -15.42 6.28 -2.01
C PRO A 541 -16.34 5.16 -1.46
N GLN A 542 -17.63 5.41 -1.30
CA GLN A 542 -18.60 4.39 -0.92
C GLN A 542 -19.02 3.52 -2.09
N LEU A 543 -18.88 2.21 -1.92
CA LEU A 543 -19.22 1.19 -2.92
C LEU A 543 -20.69 1.24 -3.38
N TYR A 544 -21.64 1.46 -2.47
CA TYR A 544 -23.08 1.48 -2.80
C TYR A 544 -23.49 2.68 -3.66
N ALA A 545 -22.72 3.78 -3.63
CA ALA A 545 -23.04 4.98 -4.38
C ALA A 545 -22.63 4.87 -5.86
N ARG A 546 -21.68 3.99 -6.18
CA ARG A 546 -21.21 3.81 -7.55
C ARG A 546 -22.32 3.16 -8.40
N PRO A 547 -22.42 3.49 -9.70
CA PRO A 547 -23.30 2.79 -10.62
C PRO A 547 -22.70 1.44 -11.03
N THR A 548 -23.46 0.61 -11.75
CA THR A 548 -22.90 -0.49 -12.55
C THR A 548 -22.35 0.05 -13.87
N MET A 549 -21.44 -0.67 -14.55
CA MET A 549 -20.93 -0.21 -15.85
C MET A 549 -22.02 -0.14 -16.93
N ASP A 550 -23.04 -0.99 -16.89
CA ASP A 550 -24.22 -0.86 -17.77
C ASP A 550 -24.96 0.46 -17.53
N GLN A 551 -25.15 0.85 -16.27
CA GLN A 551 -25.76 2.15 -15.94
C GLN A 551 -24.90 3.32 -16.43
N VAL A 552 -23.56 3.21 -16.34
CA VAL A 552 -22.64 4.22 -16.90
C VAL A 552 -22.82 4.34 -18.41
N VAL A 553 -22.82 3.23 -19.14
CA VAL A 553 -23.03 3.22 -20.60
C VAL A 553 -24.36 3.88 -20.94
N LYS A 554 -25.44 3.51 -20.24
CA LYS A 554 -26.77 4.07 -20.46
C LYS A 554 -26.85 5.57 -20.22
N MET A 555 -26.23 6.06 -19.14
CA MET A 555 -26.10 7.50 -18.86
C MET A 555 -25.31 8.22 -19.95
N MET A 556 -24.28 7.61 -20.53
CA MET A 556 -23.47 8.23 -21.59
C MET A 556 -24.16 8.26 -22.96
N GLU A 557 -24.94 7.24 -23.30
CA GLU A 557 -25.60 7.11 -24.60
C GLU A 557 -26.94 7.84 -24.69
N THR A 558 -27.64 7.99 -23.57
CA THR A 558 -29.00 8.55 -23.56
C THR A 558 -28.95 9.98 -23.08
N ASP A 559 -29.29 10.93 -23.97
CA ASP A 559 -29.29 12.36 -23.65
C ASP A 559 -30.23 12.70 -22.48
N ASP A 560 -31.40 12.06 -22.43
CA ASP A 560 -32.45 12.28 -21.43
C ASP A 560 -32.19 11.58 -20.07
N GLU A 561 -31.21 10.67 -19.99
CA GLU A 561 -30.93 9.94 -18.75
C GLU A 561 -30.09 10.80 -17.79
N SER A 562 -30.73 11.27 -16.73
CA SER A 562 -30.12 12.13 -15.72
C SER A 562 -29.14 11.36 -14.84
N VAL A 563 -28.00 11.97 -14.52
CA VAL A 563 -27.08 11.43 -13.51
C VAL A 563 -27.76 11.50 -12.13
N PRO A 564 -27.81 10.39 -11.37
CA PRO A 564 -28.36 10.40 -10.01
C PRO A 564 -27.66 11.40 -9.11
N SER A 565 -28.38 11.89 -8.09
CA SER A 565 -27.80 12.75 -7.06
C SER A 565 -26.61 12.06 -6.40
N ILE A 566 -25.46 12.74 -6.36
CA ILE A 566 -24.24 12.17 -5.79
C ILE A 566 -24.30 12.34 -4.26
N PRO A 567 -24.23 11.25 -3.46
CA PRO A 567 -24.16 11.35 -2.02
C PRO A 567 -22.95 12.15 -1.55
N GLU A 568 -23.01 12.71 -0.34
CA GLU A 568 -21.85 13.40 0.20
C GLU A 568 -20.70 12.42 0.51
N ARG A 569 -19.47 12.79 0.13
CA ARG A 569 -18.29 11.99 0.47
C ARG A 569 -18.00 12.07 1.97
N PRO A 570 -17.62 10.95 2.60
CA PRO A 570 -17.23 10.94 3.99
C PRO A 570 -15.89 11.67 4.12
N ILE A 571 -15.65 12.26 5.28
CA ILE A 571 -14.38 12.93 5.56
C ILE A 571 -13.25 11.89 5.44
N PRO A 572 -12.22 12.11 4.58
CA PRO A 572 -11.08 11.21 4.49
C PRO A 572 -10.42 11.04 5.86
N PHE A 573 -9.99 9.82 6.22
CA PHE A 573 -9.30 9.57 7.51
C PHE A 573 -8.00 10.38 7.69
N VAL A 574 -7.44 10.91 6.61
CA VAL A 574 -6.21 11.72 6.59
C VAL A 574 -6.52 13.23 6.57
N ALA A 575 -7.79 13.63 6.61
CA ALA A 575 -8.18 15.03 6.58
C ALA A 575 -7.62 15.78 7.81
N GLY A 576 -6.92 16.89 7.55
CA GLY A 576 -6.39 17.74 8.62
C GLY A 576 -7.50 18.47 9.37
N ARG A 577 -7.16 19.09 10.50
CA ARG A 577 -8.13 19.82 11.35
C ARG A 577 -8.89 20.92 10.57
N LEU A 578 -8.23 21.55 9.59
CA LEU A 578 -8.81 22.60 8.74
C LEU A 578 -9.83 22.07 7.73
N ASP A 579 -9.62 20.85 7.21
CA ASP A 579 -10.56 20.20 6.29
C ASP A 579 -11.81 19.71 7.03
N ILE A 580 -11.63 19.24 8.26
CA ILE A 580 -12.72 18.86 9.17
C ILE A 580 -13.56 20.10 9.53
N GLU A 581 -12.94 21.20 9.94
CA GLU A 581 -13.64 22.46 10.27
C GLU A 581 -14.40 23.03 9.06
N ARG A 582 -13.82 22.97 7.86
CA ARG A 582 -14.48 23.41 6.61
C ARG A 582 -15.68 22.53 6.24
N THR A 583 -15.64 21.23 6.54
CA THR A 583 -16.74 20.29 6.26
C THR A 583 -17.91 20.47 7.22
N VAL A 584 -17.61 20.67 8.52
CA VAL A 584 -18.63 20.91 9.56
C VAL A 584 -19.37 22.23 9.34
N SER A 585 -18.68 23.25 8.82
CA SER A 585 -19.24 24.60 8.57
C SER A 585 -20.25 24.68 7.42
N THR A 586 -20.25 23.72 6.49
CA THR A 586 -21.09 23.72 5.26
C THR A 586 -22.22 22.70 5.29
N SER A 587 -22.57 22.16 6.46
CA SER A 587 -23.59 21.11 6.66
C SER A 587 -25.05 21.61 6.49
N GLY A 588 -25.32 22.35 5.40
CA GLY A 588 -26.66 22.71 4.93
C GLY A 588 -27.08 21.83 3.74
N SER A 589 -28.09 20.96 3.97
CA SER A 589 -28.78 20.05 3.04
C SER A 589 -27.90 19.12 2.16
N GLY A 590 -27.74 17.87 2.62
CA GLY A 590 -26.91 16.83 2.02
C GLY A 590 -27.43 16.15 0.74
N GLN A 591 -27.86 16.90 -0.27
CA GLN A 591 -28.07 16.39 -1.63
C GLN A 591 -27.72 17.49 -2.65
N LEU A 592 -26.59 17.36 -3.35
CA LEU A 592 -26.24 18.28 -4.46
C LEU A 592 -27.01 17.87 -5.72
N SER A 593 -27.86 18.76 -6.20
CA SER A 593 -28.50 18.74 -7.51
C SER A 593 -27.99 19.93 -8.32
N SER A 594 -27.81 19.78 -9.64
CA SER A 594 -27.39 20.87 -10.53
C SER A 594 -28.41 22.03 -10.52
N PRO A 595 -27.98 23.31 -10.63
CA PRO A 595 -28.86 24.48 -10.56
C PRO A 595 -29.89 24.58 -11.70
N THR A 596 -29.78 23.79 -12.77
CA THR A 596 -30.84 23.63 -13.77
C THR A 596 -31.75 22.49 -13.33
N GLY A 597 -32.89 22.84 -12.71
CA GLY A 597 -33.79 21.91 -12.04
C GLY A 597 -34.10 20.63 -12.83
N TYR A 598 -33.71 19.49 -12.28
CA TYR A 598 -34.14 18.17 -12.73
C TYR A 598 -34.99 17.53 -11.63
N GLN A 599 -36.19 17.11 -12.01
CA GLN A 599 -37.18 16.56 -11.09
C GLN A 599 -36.75 15.20 -10.54
N THR A 600 -37.07 14.99 -9.27
CA THR A 600 -36.84 13.76 -8.52
C THR A 600 -37.61 12.60 -9.13
N TYR A 601 -36.91 11.59 -9.66
CA TYR A 601 -37.51 10.29 -9.94
C TYR A 601 -37.49 9.46 -8.66
N THR A 602 -38.66 9.11 -8.15
CA THR A 602 -38.80 8.09 -7.11
C THR A 602 -38.59 6.72 -7.76
N LEU A 603 -37.55 6.01 -7.35
CA LEU A 603 -37.39 4.60 -7.74
C LEU A 603 -38.57 3.83 -7.13
N ALA A 604 -39.46 3.33 -7.98
CA ALA A 604 -40.49 2.39 -7.55
C ALA A 604 -39.80 1.20 -6.87
N SER A 605 -40.25 0.93 -5.65
CA SER A 605 -39.83 -0.20 -4.82
C SER A 605 -39.85 -1.51 -5.60
N ASP A 606 -38.71 -2.20 -5.58
CA ASP A 606 -38.56 -3.58 -6.06
C ASP A 606 -39.50 -4.52 -5.27
N PRO A 607 -40.29 -5.43 -5.90
CA PRO A 607 -41.34 -6.20 -5.23
C PRO A 607 -40.85 -7.25 -4.22
N ILE A 608 -39.55 -7.41 -4.04
CA ILE A 608 -38.97 -8.51 -3.23
C ILE A 608 -38.96 -8.18 -1.72
N LEU A 609 -39.10 -6.89 -1.35
CA LEU A 609 -39.11 -6.46 0.06
C LEU A 609 -40.50 -6.41 0.72
N GLN A 610 -41.60 -6.71 0.01
CA GLN A 610 -42.95 -6.76 0.61
C GLN A 610 -43.37 -8.15 1.15
N ILE A 611 -42.58 -9.21 0.94
CA ILE A 611 -42.96 -10.57 1.37
C ILE A 611 -42.47 -10.91 2.79
N LEU A 612 -41.57 -10.12 3.39
CA LEU A 612 -41.04 -10.38 4.74
C LEU A 612 -41.68 -9.53 5.87
N SER A 613 -42.72 -8.74 5.58
CA SER A 613 -43.48 -8.02 6.62
C SER A 613 -44.89 -8.60 6.88
N LYS A 614 -45.23 -9.75 6.28
CA LYS A 614 -46.44 -10.51 6.58
C LYS A 614 -46.15 -12.01 6.65
N LYS A 615 -45.43 -12.43 7.69
CA LYS A 615 -45.63 -13.71 8.38
C LYS A 615 -44.93 -13.73 9.71
#